data_AF-A0A1B7WK88-F1
#
_entry.id   AF-A0A1B7WK88-F1
#
_cell.length_a   1.000
_cell.length_b   1.000
_cell.length_c   1.000
_cell.angle_alpha   90.00
_cell.angle_beta   90.00
_cell.angle_gamma   90.00
#
_symmetry.space_group_name_H-M   'P 1'
#
loop_
_entity.id
_entity.type
_entity.pdbx_description
1 polymer ?
#
loop_
_entity_poly.entity_id
_entity_poly.type
_entity_poly.pdbx_seq_one_letter_code
_entity_poly.pdbx_strand_id
1 'polypeptide(L)'
;MIKPKTNVQSEQVRQGASHVIFVEGKDDNSIDPFIINTLFNNNDIFVDVKPIGPSFNIRSAAEALHPHHPEYYFIIDRDHCSNEEVESTWSNFPDETKNNLLIWRKREIENYFLSIDYLMKSSYINCERQKIEQCLLRMARKRVFFEAANIVIIGCREEFKKKWIKNFEKVNDFKNKEDAISKLTTKIPEFLERQADLCQYTNIENLEEKLNTILTEFYGESENLELGCGNWINLMGGKQLLATVVNECFRVEDRSGKRITGKDATNAVVKDLLRRPLCEQPDDFQQLCELVKKRINIK
;
A
#
# COMPACT_ATOMS: atom_id res chain seq x y z
N MET A 1 -26.08 5.24 -23.72
CA MET A 1 -27.10 4.20 -23.46
C MET A 1 -26.36 2.98 -22.94
N ILE A 2 -26.39 2.73 -21.63
CA ILE A 2 -25.73 1.57 -21.02
C ILE A 2 -26.62 0.37 -21.30
N LYS A 3 -26.15 -0.58 -22.12
CA LYS A 3 -26.80 -1.89 -22.23
C LYS A 3 -26.48 -2.65 -20.94
N PRO A 4 -27.45 -2.99 -20.08
CA PRO A 4 -27.18 -3.85 -18.95
C PRO A 4 -26.77 -5.22 -19.49
N LYS A 5 -25.61 -5.74 -19.06
CA LYS A 5 -25.23 -7.14 -19.30
C LYS A 5 -26.28 -8.02 -18.60
N THR A 6 -27.22 -8.51 -19.39
CA THR A 6 -28.23 -9.49 -19.00
C THR A 6 -27.58 -10.86 -19.10
N ASN A 7 -26.99 -11.32 -17.99
CA ASN A 7 -26.69 -12.73 -17.63
C ASN A 7 -25.53 -12.81 -16.61
N VAL A 8 -25.60 -12.06 -15.50
CA VAL A 8 -24.85 -12.46 -14.30
C VAL A 8 -25.79 -13.37 -13.51
N GLN A 9 -25.43 -14.64 -13.34
CA GLN A 9 -26.26 -15.58 -12.59
C GLN A 9 -26.44 -15.05 -11.17
N SER A 10 -27.68 -15.03 -10.67
CA SER A 10 -28.04 -14.51 -9.34
C SER A 10 -27.26 -15.20 -8.20
N GLU A 11 -26.79 -16.43 -8.42
CA GLU A 11 -25.91 -17.15 -7.49
C GLU A 11 -24.49 -16.59 -7.45
N GLN A 12 -23.92 -16.16 -8.57
CA GLN A 12 -22.60 -15.50 -8.62
C GLN A 12 -22.62 -14.12 -7.92
N VAL A 13 -23.74 -13.40 -8.02
CA VAL A 13 -23.93 -12.13 -7.29
C VAL A 13 -24.07 -12.37 -5.78
N ARG A 14 -24.75 -13.45 -5.37
CA ARG A 14 -24.90 -13.82 -3.94
C ARG A 14 -23.62 -14.37 -3.32
N GLN A 15 -22.81 -15.12 -4.07
CA GLN A 15 -21.50 -15.61 -3.64
C GLN A 15 -20.44 -14.49 -3.62
N GLY A 16 -20.45 -13.58 -4.61
CA GLY A 16 -19.56 -12.42 -4.59
C GLY A 16 -19.86 -11.44 -3.44
N ALA A 17 -21.11 -11.39 -2.98
CA ALA A 17 -21.52 -10.56 -1.85
C ALA A 17 -21.03 -11.06 -0.47
N SER A 18 -20.48 -12.28 -0.35
CA SER A 18 -19.88 -12.74 0.91
C SER A 18 -18.43 -12.31 1.07
N HIS A 19 -17.69 -12.06 -0.02
CA HIS A 19 -16.28 -11.71 0.05
C HIS A 19 -16.11 -10.20 0.14
N VAL A 20 -15.37 -9.73 1.16
CA VAL A 20 -15.13 -8.30 1.38
C VAL A 20 -13.64 -8.02 1.35
N ILE A 21 -13.19 -7.14 0.45
CA ILE A 21 -11.82 -6.67 0.38
C ILE A 21 -11.74 -5.26 0.97
N PHE A 22 -11.11 -5.17 2.13
CA PHE A 22 -10.77 -3.92 2.79
C PHE A 22 -9.49 -3.36 2.21
N VAL A 23 -9.53 -2.11 1.78
CA VAL A 23 -8.37 -1.39 1.24
C VAL A 23 -8.20 -0.05 1.93
N GLU A 24 -6.97 0.46 1.96
CA GLU A 24 -6.71 1.78 2.53
C GLU A 24 -7.49 2.88 1.81
N GLY A 25 -8.00 3.84 2.57
CA GLY A 25 -8.82 4.91 2.00
C GLY A 25 -9.79 5.47 3.02
N LYS A 26 -10.13 6.75 2.87
CA LYS A 26 -11.06 7.44 3.78
C LYS A 26 -12.51 7.07 3.51
N ASP A 27 -12.84 6.82 2.24
CA ASP A 27 -14.18 6.60 1.73
C ASP A 27 -14.14 5.85 0.40
N ASP A 28 -15.31 5.45 -0.11
CA ASP A 28 -15.45 4.73 -1.40
C ASP A 28 -14.94 5.52 -2.61
N ASN A 29 -14.75 6.84 -2.45
CA ASN A 29 -14.21 7.72 -3.50
C ASN A 29 -12.69 7.88 -3.40
N SER A 30 -12.03 7.20 -2.47
CA SER A 30 -10.58 7.11 -2.39
C SER A 30 -10.04 6.30 -3.58
N ILE A 31 -8.81 6.61 -4.00
CA ILE A 31 -8.23 6.09 -5.23
C ILE A 31 -7.99 4.58 -5.17
N ASP A 32 -7.58 4.04 -4.03
CA ASP A 32 -7.40 2.61 -3.78
C ASP A 32 -8.69 1.78 -3.95
N PRO A 33 -9.81 2.06 -3.23
CA PRO A 33 -11.09 1.41 -3.49
C PRO A 33 -11.51 1.55 -4.95
N PHE A 34 -11.32 2.73 -5.53
CA PHE A 34 -11.66 2.97 -6.93
C PHE A 34 -10.87 2.10 -7.91
N ILE A 35 -9.54 1.99 -7.73
CA ILE A 35 -8.67 1.15 -8.57
C ILE A 35 -9.07 -0.31 -8.43
N ILE A 36 -9.20 -0.81 -7.21
CA ILE A 36 -9.44 -2.22 -6.95
C ILE A 36 -10.83 -2.64 -7.42
N ASN A 37 -11.85 -1.83 -7.14
CA ASN A 37 -13.19 -2.07 -7.65
C ASN A 37 -13.23 -2.02 -9.18
N THR A 38 -12.53 -1.08 -9.81
CA THR A 38 -12.46 -1.00 -11.29
C THR A 38 -11.74 -2.20 -11.89
N LEU A 39 -10.59 -2.59 -11.32
CA LEU A 39 -9.79 -3.74 -11.75
C LEU A 39 -10.61 -5.03 -11.66
N PHE A 40 -11.28 -5.28 -10.54
CA PHE A 40 -12.08 -6.48 -10.33
C PHE A 40 -13.32 -6.54 -11.23
N ASN A 41 -14.07 -5.43 -11.33
CA ASN A 41 -15.23 -5.37 -12.22
C ASN A 41 -14.87 -5.57 -13.70
N ASN A 42 -13.74 -5.04 -14.16
CA ASN A 42 -13.29 -5.23 -15.54
C ASN A 42 -12.86 -6.68 -15.82
N ASN A 43 -12.61 -7.47 -14.78
CA ASN A 43 -12.11 -8.84 -14.87
C ASN A 43 -13.11 -9.88 -14.35
N ASP A 44 -14.39 -9.51 -14.24
CA ASP A 44 -15.50 -10.35 -13.78
C ASP A 44 -15.21 -11.02 -12.41
N ILE A 45 -14.58 -10.27 -11.49
CA ILE A 45 -14.38 -10.64 -10.09
C ILE A 45 -15.42 -9.92 -9.25
N PHE A 46 -16.32 -10.67 -8.61
CA PHE A 46 -17.39 -10.11 -7.80
C PHE A 46 -17.03 -10.19 -6.32
N VAL A 47 -16.64 -9.07 -5.74
CA VAL A 47 -16.37 -8.88 -4.30
C VAL A 47 -16.86 -7.50 -3.88
N ASP A 48 -17.15 -7.32 -2.59
CA ASP A 48 -17.40 -5.99 -2.03
C ASP A 48 -16.06 -5.34 -1.65
N VAL A 49 -15.78 -4.14 -2.17
CA VAL A 49 -14.55 -3.40 -1.85
C VAL A 49 -14.91 -2.28 -0.89
N LYS A 50 -14.24 -2.25 0.27
CA LYS A 50 -14.53 -1.28 1.34
C LYS A 50 -13.28 -0.50 1.77
N PRO A 51 -13.40 0.81 2.01
CA PRO A 51 -12.34 1.58 2.65
C PRO A 51 -12.24 1.18 4.13
N ILE A 52 -11.02 1.09 4.67
CA ILE A 52 -10.78 0.79 6.09
C ILE A 52 -10.34 2.00 6.92
N GLY A 53 -10.16 3.17 6.29
CA GLY A 53 -9.61 4.35 6.96
C GLY A 53 -8.12 4.20 7.30
N PRO A 54 -7.54 5.19 8.00
CA PRO A 54 -6.20 5.06 8.53
C PRO A 54 -6.21 4.03 9.67
N SER A 55 -5.51 2.91 9.50
CA SER A 55 -5.45 1.86 10.51
C SER A 55 -4.01 1.46 10.82
N PHE A 56 -3.61 1.73 12.06
CA PHE A 56 -2.23 1.51 12.52
C PHE A 56 -1.93 0.06 12.92
N ASN A 57 -2.93 -0.83 12.92
CA ASN A 57 -2.81 -2.22 13.38
C ASN A 57 -3.61 -3.20 12.51
N ILE A 58 -3.61 -3.01 11.18
CA ILE A 58 -4.38 -3.87 10.26
C ILE A 58 -4.03 -5.35 10.41
N ARG A 59 -2.75 -5.70 10.59
CA ARG A 59 -2.35 -7.09 10.78
C ARG A 59 -3.07 -7.74 11.96
N SER A 60 -3.13 -7.06 13.10
CA SER A 60 -3.83 -7.57 14.29
C SER A 60 -5.34 -7.67 14.08
N ALA A 61 -5.93 -6.74 13.34
CA ALA A 61 -7.34 -6.82 12.96
C ALA A 61 -7.61 -8.02 12.03
N ALA A 62 -6.74 -8.23 11.03
CA ALA A 62 -6.84 -9.34 10.10
C ALA A 62 -6.72 -10.69 10.81
N GLU A 63 -5.75 -10.84 11.73
CA GLU A 63 -5.57 -12.05 12.54
C GLU A 63 -6.76 -12.32 13.48
N ALA A 64 -7.32 -11.28 14.11
CA ALA A 64 -8.45 -11.43 15.02
C ALA A 64 -9.76 -11.75 14.29
N LEU A 65 -9.95 -11.22 13.08
CA LEU A 65 -11.17 -11.43 12.29
C LEU A 65 -11.14 -12.76 11.54
N HIS A 66 -9.97 -13.25 11.12
CA HIS A 66 -9.84 -14.43 10.27
C HIS A 66 -10.60 -15.69 10.77
N PRO A 67 -10.60 -16.05 12.07
CA PRO A 67 -11.35 -17.22 12.56
C PRO A 67 -12.87 -17.08 12.44
N HIS A 68 -13.38 -15.85 12.37
CA HIS A 68 -14.81 -15.54 12.36
C HIS A 68 -15.30 -15.09 10.97
N HIS A 69 -14.41 -14.52 10.17
CA HIS A 69 -14.65 -13.95 8.85
C HIS A 69 -13.52 -14.31 7.86
N PRO A 70 -13.37 -15.60 7.50
CA PRO A 70 -12.35 -16.05 6.55
C PRO A 70 -12.55 -15.52 5.11
N GLU A 71 -13.68 -14.87 4.85
CA GLU A 71 -14.05 -14.18 3.63
C GLU A 71 -13.70 -12.68 3.63
N TYR A 72 -13.11 -12.15 4.70
CA TYR A 72 -12.61 -10.78 4.77
C TYR A 72 -11.13 -10.75 4.41
N TYR A 73 -10.75 -9.87 3.48
CA TYR A 73 -9.39 -9.69 3.00
C TYR A 73 -8.94 -8.25 3.22
N PHE A 74 -7.65 -8.05 3.41
CA PHE A 74 -7.05 -6.75 3.67
C PHE A 74 -5.92 -6.53 2.66
N ILE A 75 -5.95 -5.40 1.96
CA ILE A 75 -4.88 -4.97 1.06
C ILE A 75 -4.41 -3.60 1.52
N ILE A 76 -3.13 -3.48 1.86
CA ILE A 76 -2.56 -2.25 2.43
C ILE A 76 -1.33 -1.77 1.67
N ASP A 77 -1.01 -0.47 1.85
CA ASP A 77 0.21 0.14 1.35
C ASP A 77 1.43 -0.51 2.01
N ARG A 78 2.58 -0.46 1.33
CA ARG A 78 3.81 -1.11 1.82
C ARG A 78 4.39 -0.43 3.05
N ASP A 79 4.27 0.89 3.09
CA ASP A 79 4.90 1.77 4.08
C ASP A 79 6.38 1.42 4.35
N HIS A 80 6.66 0.82 5.51
CA HIS A 80 8.00 0.51 6.02
C HIS A 80 8.29 -1.00 6.05
N CYS A 81 7.39 -1.83 5.50
CA CYS A 81 7.53 -3.27 5.53
C CYS A 81 8.74 -3.73 4.69
N SER A 82 9.46 -4.73 5.20
CA SER A 82 10.61 -5.30 4.50
C SER A 82 10.18 -6.08 3.25
N ASN A 83 11.11 -6.36 2.34
CA ASN A 83 10.83 -7.19 1.16
C ASN A 83 10.36 -8.59 1.58
N GLU A 84 10.99 -9.17 2.61
CA GLU A 84 10.63 -10.50 3.12
C GLU A 84 9.21 -10.51 3.67
N GLU A 85 8.83 -9.48 4.44
CA GLU A 85 7.47 -9.35 4.96
C GLU A 85 6.45 -9.24 3.83
N VAL A 86 6.72 -8.39 2.84
CA VAL A 86 5.86 -8.21 1.66
C VAL A 86 5.69 -9.52 0.89
N GLU A 87 6.79 -10.16 0.48
CA GLU A 87 6.71 -11.40 -0.32
C GLU A 87 6.08 -12.56 0.45
N SER A 88 6.24 -12.59 1.78
CA SER A 88 5.55 -13.57 2.61
C SER A 88 4.01 -13.41 2.54
N THR A 89 3.51 -12.18 2.40
CA THR A 89 2.07 -11.96 2.21
C THR A 89 1.61 -12.39 0.83
N TRP A 90 2.35 -12.05 -0.24
CA TRP A 90 2.00 -12.47 -1.60
C TRP A 90 2.00 -13.98 -1.80
N SER A 91 2.97 -14.68 -1.19
CA SER A 91 3.11 -16.13 -1.33
C SER A 91 2.00 -16.90 -0.60
N ASN A 92 1.45 -16.32 0.47
CA ASN A 92 0.45 -16.98 1.30
C ASN A 92 -0.96 -16.45 1.09
N PHE A 93 -1.17 -15.32 0.40
CA PHE A 93 -2.48 -14.70 0.27
C PHE A 93 -3.38 -15.38 -0.77
N PRO A 94 -4.65 -15.71 -0.43
CA PRO A 94 -5.24 -15.66 0.91
C PRO A 94 -4.77 -16.83 1.80
N ASP A 95 -4.35 -16.54 3.04
CA ASP A 95 -3.81 -17.56 3.96
C ASP A 95 -4.95 -18.17 4.76
N GLU A 96 -5.24 -19.45 4.50
CA GLU A 96 -6.33 -20.16 5.19
C GLU A 96 -6.08 -20.35 6.69
N THR A 97 -4.82 -20.22 7.14
CA THR A 97 -4.38 -20.61 8.48
C THR A 97 -4.09 -19.44 9.41
N LYS A 98 -3.68 -18.27 8.89
CA LYS A 98 -3.30 -17.11 9.71
C LYS A 98 -4.21 -15.91 9.52
N ASN A 99 -4.13 -15.26 8.36
CA ASN A 99 -4.87 -14.05 8.05
C ASN A 99 -4.88 -13.77 6.54
N ASN A 100 -5.93 -13.10 6.08
CA ASN A 100 -6.04 -12.67 4.69
C ASN A 100 -5.46 -11.26 4.48
N LEU A 101 -4.18 -11.04 4.79
CA LEU A 101 -3.49 -9.77 4.56
C LEU A 101 -2.57 -9.85 3.34
N LEU A 102 -2.66 -8.86 2.46
CA LEU A 102 -1.73 -8.60 1.37
C LEU A 102 -1.16 -7.18 1.51
N ILE A 103 0.16 -7.06 1.31
CA ILE A 103 0.87 -5.78 1.33
C ILE A 103 1.40 -5.53 -0.07
N TRP A 104 1.16 -4.36 -0.65
CA TRP A 104 1.67 -4.04 -1.99
C TRP A 104 3.20 -4.15 -2.08
N ARG A 105 3.73 -4.57 -3.23
CA ARG A 105 5.18 -4.61 -3.45
C ARG A 105 5.78 -3.23 -3.61
N LYS A 106 5.02 -2.31 -4.20
CA LYS A 106 5.35 -0.89 -4.30
C LYS A 106 4.76 -0.13 -3.11
N ARG A 107 5.29 1.06 -2.85
CA ARG A 107 4.91 1.87 -1.69
C ARG A 107 3.42 2.11 -1.59
N GLU A 108 2.83 2.57 -2.68
CA GLU A 108 1.40 2.84 -2.80
C GLU A 108 0.89 2.24 -4.12
N ILE A 109 -0.42 2.03 -4.22
CA ILE A 109 -1.03 1.49 -5.44
C ILE A 109 -0.80 2.40 -6.66
N GLU A 110 -0.64 3.71 -6.46
CA GLU A 110 -0.36 4.68 -7.52
C GLU A 110 1.00 4.45 -8.18
N ASN A 111 1.98 3.86 -7.47
CA ASN A 111 3.30 3.57 -8.02
C ASN A 111 3.25 2.55 -9.17
N TYR A 112 2.19 1.74 -9.28
CA TYR A 112 1.97 0.86 -10.42
C TYR A 112 1.64 1.64 -11.71
N PHE A 113 1.08 2.84 -11.58
CA PHE A 113 0.76 3.73 -12.69
C PHE A 113 1.93 4.62 -13.09
N LEU A 114 3.08 4.58 -12.40
CA LEU A 114 4.24 5.41 -12.75
C LEU A 114 5.17 4.77 -13.79
N SER A 115 4.89 3.54 -14.24
CA SER A 115 5.59 2.96 -15.38
C SER A 115 5.32 3.79 -16.63
N ILE A 116 6.39 4.27 -17.27
CA ILE A 116 6.27 5.12 -18.48
C ILE A 116 5.58 4.35 -19.60
N ASP A 117 5.97 3.10 -19.83
CA ASP A 117 5.34 2.26 -20.85
C ASP A 117 3.85 2.06 -20.57
N TYR A 118 3.47 1.99 -19.30
CA TYR A 118 2.08 1.89 -18.92
C TYR A 118 1.33 3.22 -19.08
N LEU A 119 1.92 4.35 -18.68
CA LEU A 119 1.34 5.69 -18.85
C LEU A 119 1.10 6.05 -20.32
N MET A 120 2.05 5.71 -21.19
CA MET A 120 1.99 5.96 -22.64
C MET A 120 0.84 5.22 -23.33
N LYS A 121 0.25 4.22 -22.66
CA LYS A 121 -0.90 3.48 -23.17
C LYS A 121 -2.23 4.22 -23.01
N SER A 122 -2.30 5.31 -22.23
CA SER A 122 -3.55 6.04 -22.06
C SER A 122 -3.93 6.85 -23.30
N SER A 123 -5.23 6.88 -23.62
CA SER A 123 -5.82 7.71 -24.67
C SER A 123 -5.75 9.23 -24.36
N TYR A 124 -5.51 9.60 -23.10
CA TYR A 124 -5.42 11.00 -22.66
C TYR A 124 -4.01 11.59 -22.75
N ILE A 125 -3.02 10.82 -23.23
CA ILE A 125 -1.66 11.32 -23.37
C ILE A 125 -1.61 12.49 -24.36
N ASN A 126 -0.95 13.58 -23.98
CA ASN A 126 -0.85 14.80 -24.80
C ASN A 126 0.61 15.28 -24.92
N CYS A 127 1.56 14.38 -24.72
CA CYS A 127 2.98 14.66 -24.88
C CYS A 127 3.76 13.42 -25.30
N GLU A 128 5.02 13.66 -25.63
CA GLU A 128 5.98 12.61 -25.92
C GLU A 128 6.52 11.97 -24.65
N ARG A 129 6.97 10.72 -24.78
CA ARG A 129 7.58 9.92 -23.71
C ARG A 129 8.61 10.71 -22.88
N GLN A 130 9.52 11.41 -23.57
CA GLN A 130 10.59 12.18 -22.94
C GLN A 130 10.07 13.24 -21.96
N LYS A 131 8.89 13.82 -22.20
CA LYS A 131 8.29 14.80 -21.30
C LYS A 131 7.79 14.16 -20.00
N ILE A 132 7.25 12.94 -20.07
CA ILE A 132 6.88 12.17 -18.86
C ILE A 132 8.13 11.85 -18.05
N GLU A 133 9.18 11.36 -18.72
CA GLU A 133 10.46 11.01 -18.11
C GLU A 133 11.08 12.20 -17.35
N GLN A 134 11.14 13.35 -18.01
CA GLN A 134 11.62 14.59 -17.42
C GLN A 134 10.75 15.05 -16.25
N CYS A 135 9.42 14.90 -16.35
CA CYS A 135 8.50 15.26 -15.26
C CYS A 135 8.75 14.40 -14.02
N LEU A 136 8.82 13.07 -14.20
CA LEU A 136 9.10 12.11 -13.12
C LEU A 136 10.44 12.38 -12.44
N LEU A 137 11.53 12.48 -13.21
CA LEU A 137 12.87 12.74 -12.66
C LEU A 137 12.95 14.09 -11.95
N ARG A 138 12.35 15.14 -12.53
CA ARG A 138 12.30 16.46 -11.91
C ARG A 138 11.59 16.41 -10.56
N MET A 139 10.49 15.67 -10.46
CA MET A 139 9.74 15.52 -9.21
C MET A 139 10.48 14.66 -8.19
N ALA A 140 11.07 13.54 -8.62
CA ALA A 140 11.85 12.66 -7.76
C ALA A 140 13.05 13.39 -7.15
N ARG A 141 13.84 14.10 -7.98
CA ARG A 141 15.01 14.88 -7.52
C ARG A 141 14.66 15.94 -6.49
N LYS A 142 13.50 16.59 -6.63
CA LYS A 142 13.01 17.58 -5.65
C LYS A 142 12.64 16.97 -4.30
N ARG A 143 12.35 15.66 -4.26
CA ARG A 143 11.73 15.00 -3.10
C ARG A 143 12.61 13.92 -2.48
N VAL A 144 13.68 13.51 -3.14
CA VAL A 144 14.45 12.30 -2.77
C VAL A 144 14.86 12.25 -1.30
N PHE A 145 15.46 13.32 -0.80
CA PHE A 145 15.88 13.41 0.59
C PHE A 145 14.70 13.53 1.56
N PHE A 146 13.64 14.24 1.16
CA PHE A 146 12.41 14.35 1.95
C PHE A 146 11.72 12.98 2.12
N GLU A 147 11.61 12.21 1.03
CA GLU A 147 11.01 10.87 1.06
C GLU A 147 11.88 9.90 1.86
N ALA A 148 13.19 9.91 1.64
CA ALA A 148 14.12 9.04 2.38
C ALA A 148 14.08 9.33 3.89
N ALA A 149 14.12 10.61 4.29
CA ALA A 149 14.01 10.99 5.71
C ALA A 149 12.68 10.56 6.34
N ASN A 150 11.56 10.70 5.61
CA ASN A 150 10.25 10.25 6.11
C ASN A 150 10.19 8.74 6.27
N ILE A 151 10.79 7.96 5.36
CA ILE A 151 10.88 6.50 5.50
C ILE A 151 11.66 6.14 6.77
N VAL A 152 12.79 6.80 7.04
CA VAL A 152 13.56 6.59 8.27
C VAL A 152 12.72 6.90 9.51
N ILE A 153 12.03 8.03 9.54
CA ILE A 153 11.16 8.43 10.67
C ILE A 153 10.05 7.40 10.90
N ILE A 154 9.37 6.97 9.84
CA ILE A 154 8.31 5.97 9.93
C ILE A 154 8.88 4.65 10.43
N GLY A 155 9.98 4.16 9.85
CA GLY A 155 10.65 2.93 10.29
C GLY A 155 11.02 2.96 11.78
N CYS A 156 11.67 4.03 12.24
CA CYS A 156 12.00 4.22 13.66
C CYS A 156 10.74 4.20 14.54
N ARG A 157 9.66 4.87 14.11
CA ARG A 157 8.40 4.91 14.87
C ARG A 157 7.79 3.52 15.01
N GLU A 158 7.81 2.71 13.96
CA GLU A 158 7.18 1.39 13.97
C GLU A 158 8.04 0.35 14.70
N GLU A 159 9.37 0.41 14.57
CA GLU A 159 10.31 -0.32 15.44
C GLU A 159 10.06 0.03 16.93
N PHE A 160 9.82 1.31 17.22
CA PHE A 160 9.53 1.77 18.56
C PHE A 160 8.14 1.33 19.11
N LYS A 161 7.19 0.98 18.25
CA LYS A 161 5.88 0.46 18.68
C LYS A 161 5.88 -1.03 19.00
N LYS A 162 6.86 -1.80 18.50
CA LYS A 162 6.92 -3.26 18.71
C LYS A 162 6.89 -3.58 20.21
N LYS A 163 6.14 -4.63 20.58
CA LYS A 163 5.97 -5.05 21.97
C LYS A 163 7.33 -5.39 22.59
N TRP A 164 7.74 -4.58 23.56
CA TRP A 164 9.06 -4.67 24.19
C TRP A 164 8.99 -5.10 25.67
N ILE A 165 7.78 -5.23 26.22
CA ILE A 165 7.55 -5.65 27.60
C ILE A 165 6.43 -6.69 27.68
N LYS A 166 6.59 -7.68 28.56
CA LYS A 166 5.53 -8.64 28.89
C LYS A 166 4.68 -8.11 30.04
N ASN A 167 3.37 -8.24 29.89
CA ASN A 167 2.47 -7.94 31.00
C ASN A 167 2.56 -9.05 32.06
N PHE A 168 2.24 -8.71 33.30
CA PHE A 168 2.07 -9.71 34.34
C PHE A 168 0.85 -10.59 34.04
N GLU A 169 1.00 -11.90 34.24
CA GLU A 169 -0.03 -12.89 33.85
C GLU A 169 -0.83 -13.41 35.05
N LYS A 170 -0.29 -13.34 36.28
CA LYS A 170 -0.88 -13.97 37.47
C LYS A 170 -1.24 -12.94 38.54
N VAL A 171 -2.50 -12.94 38.95
CA VAL A 171 -3.00 -12.07 40.03
C VAL A 171 -2.31 -12.37 41.35
N ASN A 172 -2.08 -13.66 41.65
CA ASN A 172 -1.47 -14.11 42.90
C ASN A 172 0.01 -13.72 43.05
N ASP A 173 0.62 -13.17 42.01
CA ASP A 173 1.95 -12.59 42.12
C ASP A 173 1.93 -11.29 42.93
N PHE A 174 0.78 -10.64 43.12
CA PHE A 174 0.67 -9.35 43.80
C PHE A 174 0.05 -9.50 45.18
N LYS A 175 0.79 -9.09 46.22
CA LYS A 175 0.32 -9.19 47.61
C LYS A 175 -0.48 -7.97 48.06
N ASN A 176 -0.02 -6.79 47.68
CA ASN A 176 -0.59 -5.49 48.06
C ASN A 176 -0.08 -4.40 47.11
N LYS A 177 -0.50 -3.15 47.34
CA LYS A 177 -0.11 -1.98 46.53
C LYS A 177 1.40 -1.78 46.51
N GLU A 178 2.07 -1.94 47.66
CA GLU A 178 3.50 -1.71 47.81
C GLU A 178 4.33 -2.74 47.04
N ASP A 179 3.92 -4.01 47.09
CA ASP A 179 4.52 -5.11 46.29
C ASP A 179 4.29 -4.88 44.78
N ALA A 180 3.12 -4.41 44.38
CA ALA A 180 2.85 -4.05 42.99
C ALA A 180 3.76 -2.91 42.50
N ILE A 181 3.90 -1.84 43.29
CA ILE A 181 4.81 -0.72 42.97
C ILE A 181 6.25 -1.23 42.88
N SER A 182 6.72 -2.02 43.85
CA SER A 182 8.07 -2.57 43.84
C SER A 182 8.33 -3.43 42.60
N LYS A 183 7.39 -4.31 42.23
CA LYS A 183 7.51 -5.15 41.03
C LYS A 183 7.54 -4.33 39.74
N LEU A 184 6.77 -3.24 39.67
CA LEU A 184 6.79 -2.32 38.53
C LEU A 184 8.11 -1.55 38.40
N THR A 185 8.73 -1.14 39.51
CA THR A 185 9.87 -0.21 39.49
C THR A 185 11.25 -0.86 39.63
N THR A 186 11.34 -2.07 40.20
CA THR A 186 12.65 -2.68 40.54
C THR A 186 12.94 -4.01 39.86
N LYS A 187 11.98 -4.59 39.14
CA LYS A 187 12.10 -5.96 38.59
C LYS A 187 11.86 -6.08 37.09
N ILE A 188 11.69 -4.97 36.39
CA ILE A 188 11.45 -4.96 34.95
C ILE A 188 12.67 -4.29 34.31
N PRO A 189 13.76 -5.04 34.07
CA PRO A 189 14.94 -4.53 33.35
C PRO A 189 14.56 -3.94 31.99
N GLU A 190 13.48 -4.41 31.37
CA GLU A 190 12.99 -3.94 30.08
C GLU A 190 12.66 -2.44 30.08
N PHE A 191 12.25 -1.84 31.20
CA PHE A 191 12.04 -0.38 31.27
C PHE A 191 13.36 0.41 31.14
N LEU A 192 14.43 -0.09 31.75
CA LEU A 192 15.76 0.54 31.70
C LEU A 192 16.42 0.31 30.34
N GLU A 193 16.31 -0.92 29.81
CA GLU A 193 16.74 -1.24 28.45
C GLU A 193 16.03 -0.37 27.43
N ARG A 194 14.70 -0.20 27.55
CA ARG A 194 13.94 0.64 26.64
C ARG A 194 14.34 2.11 26.68
N GLN A 195 14.73 2.61 27.86
CA GLN A 195 15.26 3.96 27.99
C GLN A 195 16.62 4.12 27.31
N ALA A 196 17.48 3.10 27.38
CA ALA A 196 18.76 3.09 26.66
C ALA A 196 18.56 2.96 25.14
N ASP A 197 17.59 2.15 24.69
CA ASP A 197 17.24 1.96 23.27
C ASP A 197 16.79 3.27 22.62
N LEU A 198 16.11 4.16 23.35
CA LEU A 198 15.69 5.47 22.82
C LEU A 198 16.88 6.24 22.22
N CYS A 199 18.07 6.13 22.81
CA CYS A 199 19.27 6.77 22.28
C CYS A 199 19.61 6.26 20.88
N GLN A 200 19.30 5.00 20.53
CA GLN A 200 19.59 4.46 19.19
C GLN A 200 18.71 5.09 18.10
N TYR A 201 17.49 5.51 18.44
CA TYR A 201 16.54 6.15 17.51
C TYR A 201 16.75 7.66 17.37
N THR A 202 17.52 8.27 18.28
CA THR A 202 17.86 9.71 18.26
C THR A 202 19.34 9.97 17.97
N ASN A 203 20.16 8.92 17.89
CA ASN A 203 21.59 9.03 17.58
C ASN A 203 21.76 9.43 16.10
N ILE A 204 22.56 10.48 15.87
CA ILE A 204 22.78 11.04 14.53
C ILE A 204 23.45 10.04 13.59
N GLU A 205 24.48 9.33 14.04
CA GLU A 205 25.23 8.35 13.23
C GLU A 205 24.32 7.21 12.76
N ASN A 206 23.46 6.70 13.66
CA ASN A 206 22.48 5.66 13.31
C ASN A 206 21.42 6.18 12.31
N LEU A 207 20.96 7.42 12.47
CA LEU A 207 19.99 8.03 11.56
C LEU A 207 20.61 8.29 10.19
N GLU A 208 21.88 8.70 10.15
CA GLU A 208 22.65 8.85 8.92
C GLU A 208 22.85 7.51 8.21
N GLU A 209 23.19 6.44 8.93
CA GLU A 209 23.32 5.09 8.37
C GLU A 209 21.99 4.60 7.77
N LYS A 210 20.88 4.74 8.51
CA LYS A 210 19.54 4.40 8.00
C LYS A 210 19.18 5.23 6.77
N LEU A 211 19.45 6.54 6.78
CA LEU A 211 19.19 7.41 5.63
C LEU A 211 20.02 6.99 4.41
N ASN A 212 21.32 6.73 4.60
CA ASN A 212 22.22 6.32 3.53
C ASN A 212 21.78 4.98 2.94
N THR A 213 21.31 4.03 3.76
CA THR A 213 20.75 2.76 3.29
C THR A 213 19.57 2.99 2.34
N ILE A 214 18.61 3.83 2.72
CA ILE A 214 17.46 4.16 1.86
C ILE A 214 17.90 4.90 0.59
N LEU A 215 18.87 5.81 0.68
CA LEU A 215 19.40 6.50 -0.49
C LEU A 215 20.13 5.52 -1.44
N THR A 216 20.90 4.57 -0.92
CA THR A 216 21.50 3.52 -1.73
C THR A 216 20.43 2.69 -2.45
N GLU A 217 19.33 2.33 -1.79
CA GLU A 217 18.21 1.64 -2.45
C GLU A 217 17.55 2.51 -3.54
N PHE A 218 17.40 3.81 -3.28
CA PHE A 218 16.79 4.74 -4.23
C PHE A 218 17.63 4.92 -5.48
N TYR A 219 18.93 5.10 -5.33
CA TYR A 219 19.84 5.39 -6.44
C TYR A 219 20.35 4.12 -7.13
N GLY A 220 20.38 2.98 -6.41
CA GLY A 220 21.02 1.76 -6.89
C GLY A 220 22.52 1.98 -7.09
N GLU A 221 23.03 1.55 -8.24
CA GLU A 221 24.44 1.71 -8.62
C GLU A 221 24.76 3.10 -9.21
N SER A 222 23.78 3.99 -9.35
CA SER A 222 23.96 5.30 -10.00
C SER A 222 24.33 6.40 -9.00
N GLU A 223 25.18 7.35 -9.43
CA GLU A 223 25.46 8.56 -8.67
C GLU A 223 24.29 9.56 -8.68
N ASN A 224 23.42 9.48 -9.70
CA ASN A 224 22.28 10.39 -9.89
C ASN A 224 20.97 9.61 -9.98
N LEU A 225 19.86 10.25 -9.60
CA LEU A 225 18.54 9.69 -9.87
C LEU A 225 18.30 9.62 -11.38
N GLU A 226 18.12 8.38 -11.85
CA GLU A 226 17.93 7.98 -13.24
C GLU A 226 16.78 6.99 -13.36
N LEU A 227 16.13 6.96 -14.52
CA LEU A 227 15.03 6.04 -14.78
C LEU A 227 15.60 4.64 -15.04
N GLY A 228 14.98 3.62 -14.44
CA GLY A 228 15.44 2.24 -14.54
C GLY A 228 16.61 1.89 -13.62
N CYS A 229 17.16 2.86 -12.89
CA CYS A 229 18.20 2.65 -11.88
C CYS A 229 17.63 2.79 -10.47
N GLY A 230 18.05 1.90 -9.58
CA GLY A 230 17.56 1.84 -8.20
C GLY A 230 16.06 1.58 -8.10
N ASN A 231 15.50 1.81 -6.92
CA ASN A 231 14.11 1.48 -6.61
C ASN A 231 13.24 2.70 -6.24
N TRP A 232 13.75 3.91 -6.47
CA TRP A 232 13.09 5.14 -6.04
C TRP A 232 11.64 5.28 -6.53
N ILE A 233 11.35 4.89 -7.78
CA ILE A 233 10.01 5.06 -8.36
C ILE A 233 8.97 4.16 -7.69
N ASN A 234 9.40 3.05 -7.10
CA ASN A 234 8.54 2.11 -6.40
C ASN A 234 8.43 2.44 -4.91
N LEU A 235 9.39 3.18 -4.34
CA LEU A 235 9.48 3.46 -2.90
C LEU A 235 9.20 4.92 -2.51
N MET A 236 9.06 5.84 -3.46
CA MET A 236 8.57 7.20 -3.20
C MET A 236 7.05 7.26 -3.22
N GLY A 237 6.43 8.23 -2.54
CA GLY A 237 4.97 8.40 -2.53
C GLY A 237 4.41 8.63 -3.94
N GLY A 238 3.66 7.65 -4.46
CA GLY A 238 3.09 7.64 -5.80
C GLY A 238 1.96 8.66 -5.98
N LYS A 239 1.17 8.94 -4.94
CA LYS A 239 0.03 9.88 -4.96
C LYS A 239 0.36 11.23 -5.59
N GLN A 240 1.42 11.88 -5.09
CA GLN A 240 1.81 13.21 -5.56
C GLN A 240 2.54 13.16 -6.91
N LEU A 241 3.34 12.11 -7.16
CA LEU A 241 4.02 11.89 -8.43
C LEU A 241 3.01 11.71 -9.57
N LEU A 242 2.07 10.78 -9.40
CA LEU A 242 1.06 10.46 -10.41
C LEU A 242 0.17 11.67 -10.70
N ALA A 243 -0.33 12.35 -9.66
CA ALA A 243 -1.15 13.54 -9.85
C ALA A 243 -0.41 14.65 -10.62
N THR A 244 0.88 14.86 -10.35
CA THR A 244 1.68 15.87 -11.06
C THR A 244 1.89 15.49 -12.52
N VAL A 245 2.30 14.24 -12.77
CA VAL A 245 2.51 13.72 -14.12
C VAL A 245 1.22 13.81 -14.94
N VAL A 246 0.08 13.41 -14.38
CA VAL A 246 -1.23 13.53 -15.05
C VAL A 246 -1.54 14.98 -15.41
N ASN A 247 -1.40 15.91 -14.47
CA ASN A 247 -1.72 17.32 -14.73
C ASN A 247 -0.82 17.98 -15.78
N GLU A 248 0.45 17.57 -15.89
CA GLU A 248 1.42 18.18 -16.82
C GLU A 248 1.48 17.50 -18.20
N CYS A 249 1.22 16.19 -18.26
CA CYS A 249 1.46 15.37 -19.44
C CYS A 249 0.17 14.90 -20.14
N PHE A 250 -0.97 14.94 -19.46
CA PHE A 250 -2.24 14.42 -19.97
C PHE A 250 -3.26 15.53 -20.16
N ARG A 251 -4.15 15.33 -21.12
CA ARG A 251 -5.26 16.23 -21.43
C ARG A 251 -6.58 15.47 -21.32
N VAL A 252 -7.24 15.64 -20.19
CA VAL A 252 -8.58 15.11 -19.94
C VAL A 252 -9.61 16.21 -20.16
N GLU A 253 -10.65 15.93 -20.93
CA GLU A 253 -11.76 16.86 -21.20
C GLU A 253 -13.09 16.22 -20.81
N ASP A 254 -14.02 17.05 -20.33
CA ASP A 254 -15.40 16.64 -20.10
C ASP A 254 -16.20 16.58 -21.40
N ARG A 255 -17.50 16.25 -21.30
CA ARG A 255 -18.39 16.15 -22.47
C ARG A 255 -18.62 17.49 -23.19
N SER A 256 -18.29 18.61 -22.55
CA SER A 256 -18.36 19.95 -23.13
C SER A 256 -17.04 20.42 -23.74
N GLY A 257 -15.99 19.57 -23.72
CA GLY A 257 -14.65 19.91 -24.18
C GLY A 257 -13.84 20.74 -23.18
N LYS A 258 -14.34 20.91 -21.94
CA LYS A 258 -13.63 21.66 -20.91
C LYS A 258 -12.60 20.76 -20.23
N ARG A 259 -11.40 21.30 -20.03
CA ARG A 259 -10.31 20.60 -19.35
C ARG A 259 -10.67 20.26 -17.90
N ILE A 260 -10.47 18.99 -17.53
CA ILE A 260 -10.54 18.46 -16.17
C ILE A 260 -9.13 18.45 -15.58
N THR A 261 -8.98 18.75 -14.30
CA THR A 261 -7.69 18.78 -13.59
C THR A 261 -7.79 18.11 -12.21
N GLY A 262 -6.64 17.91 -11.55
CA GLY A 262 -6.60 17.39 -10.19
C GLY A 262 -7.06 15.94 -10.09
N LYS A 263 -7.74 15.60 -9.00
CA LYS A 263 -8.16 14.23 -8.68
C LYS A 263 -9.02 13.60 -9.79
N ASP A 264 -9.93 14.37 -10.38
CA ASP A 264 -10.82 13.87 -11.43
C ASP A 264 -10.05 13.51 -12.70
N ALA A 265 -9.02 14.29 -13.05
CA ALA A 265 -8.14 13.98 -14.18
C ALA A 265 -7.32 12.71 -13.89
N THR A 266 -6.75 12.58 -12.69
CA THR A 266 -6.03 11.37 -12.26
C THR A 266 -6.93 10.14 -12.35
N ASN A 267 -8.13 10.21 -11.81
CA ASN A 267 -9.09 9.10 -11.85
C ASN A 267 -9.48 8.74 -13.29
N ALA A 268 -9.61 9.73 -14.19
CA ALA A 268 -9.91 9.47 -15.59
C ALA A 268 -8.77 8.72 -16.30
N VAL A 269 -7.52 9.14 -16.10
CA VAL A 269 -6.34 8.46 -16.67
C VAL A 269 -6.19 7.05 -16.10
N VAL A 270 -6.30 6.90 -14.78
CA VAL A 270 -6.25 5.58 -14.11
C VAL A 270 -7.34 4.66 -14.65
N LYS A 271 -8.58 5.15 -14.79
CA LYS A 271 -9.70 4.38 -15.34
C LYS A 271 -9.44 3.93 -16.78
N ASP A 272 -8.88 4.82 -17.60
CA ASP A 272 -8.56 4.52 -18.99
C ASP A 272 -7.51 3.42 -19.11
N LEU A 273 -6.47 3.46 -18.27
CA LEU A 273 -5.45 2.42 -18.18
C LEU A 273 -6.02 1.07 -17.70
N LEU A 274 -6.86 1.08 -16.66
CA LEU A 274 -7.49 -0.12 -16.11
C LEU A 274 -8.51 -0.80 -17.05
N ARG A 275 -8.96 -0.12 -18.11
CA ARG A 275 -9.86 -0.72 -19.13
C ARG A 275 -9.14 -1.67 -20.07
N ARG A 276 -7.82 -1.64 -20.10
CA ARG A 276 -7.03 -2.54 -20.96
C ARG A 276 -7.14 -3.99 -20.49
N PRO A 277 -6.93 -4.97 -21.39
CA PRO A 277 -6.94 -6.38 -21.03
C PRO A 277 -6.02 -6.68 -19.84
N LEU A 278 -6.38 -7.70 -19.03
CA LEU A 278 -5.62 -8.07 -17.83
C LEU A 278 -4.13 -8.30 -18.12
N CYS A 279 -3.81 -8.98 -19.22
CA CYS A 279 -2.42 -9.26 -19.63
C CYS A 279 -1.59 -8.00 -19.97
N GLU A 280 -2.21 -6.82 -20.07
CA GLU A 280 -1.53 -5.54 -20.25
C GLU A 280 -1.43 -4.71 -18.97
N GLN A 281 -2.05 -5.18 -17.88
CA GLN A 281 -1.99 -4.57 -16.56
C GLN A 281 -0.64 -4.88 -15.89
N PRO A 282 -0.22 -4.11 -14.88
CA PRO A 282 0.95 -4.47 -14.05
C PRO A 282 0.85 -5.90 -13.50
N ASP A 283 1.97 -6.63 -13.45
CA ASP A 283 2.01 -8.05 -13.07
C ASP A 283 1.36 -8.31 -11.71
N ASP A 284 1.58 -7.45 -10.73
CA ASP A 284 0.96 -7.57 -9.40
C ASP A 284 -0.58 -7.45 -9.45
N PHE A 285 -1.14 -6.66 -10.38
CA PHE A 285 -2.59 -6.61 -10.58
C PHE A 285 -3.12 -7.90 -11.21
N GLN A 286 -2.35 -8.50 -12.12
CA GLN A 286 -2.67 -9.79 -12.72
C GLN A 286 -2.65 -10.89 -11.65
N GLN A 287 -1.56 -10.96 -10.88
CA GLN A 287 -1.40 -11.91 -9.79
C GLN A 287 -2.49 -11.75 -8.73
N LEU A 288 -2.81 -10.52 -8.31
CA LEU A 288 -3.90 -10.27 -7.36
C LEU A 288 -5.24 -10.81 -7.90
N CYS A 289 -5.55 -10.52 -9.17
CA CYS A 289 -6.78 -11.02 -9.79
C CYS A 289 -6.82 -12.55 -9.79
N GLU A 290 -5.71 -13.22 -10.08
CA GLU A 290 -5.62 -14.69 -10.06
C GLU A 290 -5.82 -15.26 -8.66
N LEU A 291 -5.13 -14.69 -7.65
CA LEU A 291 -5.24 -15.13 -6.25
C LEU A 291 -6.68 -15.02 -5.74
N VAL A 292 -7.33 -13.87 -6.00
CA VAL A 292 -8.71 -13.62 -5.57
C VAL A 292 -9.71 -14.49 -6.36
N LYS A 293 -9.56 -14.61 -7.69
CA LYS A 293 -10.41 -15.50 -8.51
C LYS A 293 -10.33 -16.94 -8.03
N LYS A 294 -9.11 -17.44 -7.79
CA LYS A 294 -8.88 -18.79 -7.30
C LYS A 294 -9.62 -18.98 -5.98
N ARG A 295 -9.55 -18.03 -5.05
CA ARG A 295 -10.22 -18.15 -3.75
C ARG A 295 -11.74 -18.18 -3.87
N ILE A 296 -12.33 -17.30 -4.68
CA ILE A 296 -13.79 -17.20 -4.80
C ILE A 296 -14.38 -18.39 -5.57
N ASN A 297 -13.62 -18.95 -6.53
CA ASN A 297 -14.06 -20.07 -7.37
C ASN A 297 -13.74 -21.46 -6.78
N ILE A 298 -12.92 -21.57 -5.73
CA ILE A 298 -12.74 -22.84 -5.00
C ILE A 298 -13.93 -23.02 -4.06
N LYS A 299 -15.09 -23.44 -4.60
CA LYS A 299 -16.14 -24.21 -3.90
C LYS A 299 -16.94 -25.05 -4.89
#